data_AF-A0A941UXG6-F1
#
_entry.id   AF-A0A941UXG6-F1
#
_cell.length_a   1.000
_cell.length_b   1.000
_cell.length_c   1.000
_cell.angle_alpha   90.00
_cell.angle_beta   90.00
_cell.angle_gamma   90.00
#
_symmetry.space_group_name_H-M   'P 1'
#
loop_
_entity.id
_entity.type
_entity.pdbx_description
1 polymer ?
#
loop_
_entity_poly.entity_id
_entity_poly.type
_entity_poly.pdbx_seq_one_letter_code
_entity_poly.pdbx_strand_id
1 'polypeptide(L)'
;MLEAGQRPAGQLDELIEEREAALEARSKKLLEMWPKTVETYSRDEYVVRIRDKEIRSALNSTSLSGTKVPKVCLPRFEDEGEILKWLMRENVPGSFPFTAGVFAFKRESEDPTRMFA
;
A
#
# COMPACT_ATOMS: atom_id res chain seq x y z
N MET A 1 -32.80 -16.69 -23.60
CA MET A 1 -33.13 -15.52 -22.76
C MET A 1 -31.87 -14.96 -22.13
N LEU A 2 -31.07 -14.26 -22.93
CA LEU A 2 -30.05 -13.32 -22.51
C LEU A 2 -30.15 -12.22 -23.57
N GLU A 3 -30.93 -11.18 -23.29
CA GLU A 3 -30.99 -10.02 -24.20
C GLU A 3 -29.70 -9.22 -24.04
N ALA A 4 -28.77 -9.47 -24.94
CA ALA A 4 -27.62 -8.62 -25.17
C ALA A 4 -28.05 -7.42 -26.02
N GLY A 5 -27.71 -6.20 -25.58
CA GLY A 5 -27.17 -5.23 -26.54
C GLY A 5 -27.80 -3.84 -26.70
N GLN A 6 -28.65 -3.32 -25.80
CA GLN A 6 -29.13 -1.92 -25.93
C GLN A 6 -29.32 -1.19 -24.59
N ARG A 7 -28.29 -1.13 -23.74
CA ARG A 7 -28.27 -0.19 -22.61
C ARG A 7 -27.35 0.99 -22.94
N PRO A 8 -27.85 2.24 -22.94
CA PRO A 8 -27.04 3.42 -23.28
C PRO A 8 -25.91 3.62 -22.27
N ALA A 9 -24.77 4.14 -22.73
CA ALA A 9 -23.58 4.35 -21.89
C ALA A 9 -23.85 5.16 -20.61
N GLY A 10 -24.84 6.07 -20.61
CA GLY A 10 -25.23 6.82 -19.41
C GLY A 10 -25.75 5.97 -18.24
N GLN A 11 -26.21 4.74 -18.48
CA GLN A 11 -26.57 3.82 -17.38
C GLN A 11 -25.34 3.26 -16.65
N LEU A 12 -24.16 3.24 -17.30
CA LEU A 12 -22.93 2.82 -16.62
C LEU A 12 -22.48 3.88 -15.62
N ASP A 13 -22.58 5.15 -15.99
CA ASP A 13 -22.24 6.27 -15.10
C ASP A 13 -23.14 6.27 -13.85
N GLU A 14 -24.46 6.06 -14.02
CA GLU A 14 -25.40 5.92 -12.89
C GLU A 14 -25.03 4.75 -11.96
N LEU A 15 -24.66 3.60 -12.52
CA LEU A 15 -24.24 2.42 -11.74
C LEU A 15 -22.89 2.64 -11.05
N ILE A 16 -21.97 3.39 -11.68
CA ILE A 16 -20.70 3.79 -11.08
C ILE A 16 -20.96 4.70 -9.89
N GLU A 17 -21.77 5.76 -10.06
CA GLU A 17 -22.14 6.67 -8.98
C GLU A 17 -22.82 5.94 -7.81
N GLU A 18 -23.70 4.97 -8.09
CA GLU A 18 -24.33 4.13 -7.07
C GLU A 18 -23.29 3.33 -6.27
N ARG A 19 -22.32 2.71 -6.96
CA ARG A 19 -21.26 1.90 -6.31
C ARG A 19 -20.27 2.77 -5.56
N GLU A 20 -19.90 3.92 -6.11
CA GLU A 20 -19.09 4.91 -5.42
C GLU A 20 -19.82 5.39 -4.17
N ALA A 21 -21.11 5.71 -4.22
CA ALA A 21 -21.87 6.10 -3.04
C ALA A 21 -21.94 4.98 -1.97
N ALA A 22 -21.96 3.72 -2.38
CA ALA A 22 -21.95 2.56 -1.48
C ALA A 22 -20.58 2.27 -0.84
N LEU A 23 -19.48 2.76 -1.41
CA LEU A 23 -18.14 2.57 -0.84
C LEU A 23 -17.96 3.42 0.41
N GLU A 24 -17.52 2.78 1.50
CA GLU A 24 -17.15 3.47 2.72
C GLU A 24 -16.04 4.51 2.47
N ALA A 25 -16.12 5.65 3.16
CA ALA A 25 -15.15 6.74 3.01
C ALA A 25 -13.69 6.31 3.26
N ARG A 26 -13.49 5.36 4.19
CA ARG A 26 -12.16 4.79 4.44
C ARG A 26 -11.62 4.03 3.23
N SER A 27 -12.47 3.23 2.59
CA SER A 27 -12.09 2.42 1.43
C SER A 27 -11.72 3.28 0.23
N LYS A 28 -12.51 4.33 -0.04
CA LYS A 28 -12.17 5.33 -1.07
C LYS A 28 -10.81 5.96 -0.82
N LYS A 29 -10.59 6.43 0.41
CA LYS A 29 -9.32 7.05 0.80
C LYS A 29 -8.12 6.09 0.65
N LEU A 30 -8.29 4.80 0.93
CA LEU A 30 -7.24 3.80 0.75
C LEU A 30 -6.86 3.66 -0.74
N LEU A 31 -7.85 3.60 -1.63
CA LEU A 31 -7.63 3.53 -3.07
C LEU A 31 -7.01 4.82 -3.62
N GLU A 32 -7.52 5.98 -3.24
CA GLU A 32 -6.98 7.29 -3.63
C GLU A 32 -5.52 7.47 -3.19
N MET A 33 -5.15 6.95 -2.01
CA MET A 33 -3.78 7.03 -1.49
C MET A 33 -2.83 6.00 -2.10
N TRP A 34 -3.34 4.93 -2.71
CA TRP A 34 -2.53 3.81 -3.17
C TRP A 34 -1.43 4.22 -4.18
N PRO A 35 -1.70 5.01 -5.23
CA PRO A 35 -0.66 5.44 -6.17
C PRO A 35 0.49 6.18 -5.48
N LYS A 36 0.18 7.01 -4.49
CA LYS A 36 1.18 7.73 -3.70
C LYS A 36 2.00 6.81 -2.82
N THR A 37 1.38 5.77 -2.25
CA THR A 37 2.11 4.72 -1.52
C THR A 37 3.08 4.02 -2.44
N VAL A 38 2.65 3.62 -3.64
CA VAL A 38 3.51 2.97 -4.65
C VAL A 38 4.70 3.86 -5.01
N GLU A 39 4.45 5.14 -5.31
CA GLU A 39 5.50 6.11 -5.60
C GLU A 39 6.50 6.21 -4.45
N THR A 40 6.01 6.33 -3.22
CA THR A 40 6.84 6.53 -2.02
C THR A 40 7.77 5.33 -1.78
N TYR A 41 7.26 4.11 -1.90
CA TYR A 41 8.07 2.89 -1.70
C TYR A 41 8.94 2.52 -2.92
N SER A 42 8.73 3.16 -4.07
CA SER A 42 9.58 3.00 -5.26
C SER A 42 10.83 3.87 -5.25
N ARG A 43 10.95 4.80 -4.29
CA ARG A 43 12.12 5.66 -4.13
C ARG A 43 13.28 4.91 -3.46
N ASP A 44 14.46 5.52 -3.44
CA ASP A 44 15.63 4.96 -2.74
C ASP A 44 15.61 5.26 -1.22
N GLU A 45 14.92 6.32 -0.80
CA GLU A 45 14.82 6.72 0.61
C GLU A 45 13.37 7.06 1.00
N TYR A 46 13.01 6.68 2.23
CA TYR A 46 11.79 7.08 2.90
C TYR A 46 12.12 8.16 3.93
N VAL A 47 11.54 9.36 3.76
CA VAL A 47 11.82 10.51 4.63
C VAL A 47 10.58 10.81 5.47
N VAL A 48 10.72 10.71 6.80
CA VAL A 48 9.70 11.13 7.76
C VAL A 48 10.22 12.31 8.54
N ARG A 49 9.47 13.40 8.55
CA ARG A 49 9.74 14.53 9.44
C ARG A 49 8.96 14.36 10.74
N ILE A 50 9.67 14.11 11.83
CA ILE A 50 9.11 14.05 13.18
C ILE A 50 9.58 15.29 13.94
N ARG A 51 8.65 16.22 14.18
CA ARG A 51 8.93 17.55 14.75
C ARG A 51 9.99 18.27 13.89
N ASP A 52 11.16 18.53 14.46
CA ASP A 52 12.26 19.26 13.81
C ASP A 52 13.33 18.33 13.25
N LYS A 53 13.10 17.01 13.24
CA LYS A 53 14.07 16.01 12.75
C LYS A 53 13.53 15.31 11.52
N GLU A 54 14.34 15.26 10.47
CA GLU A 54 14.14 14.35 9.36
C GLU A 54 14.82 13.01 9.67
N ILE A 55 14.04 11.94 9.61
CA ILE A 55 14.54 10.57 9.67
C ILE A 55 14.47 10.03 8.26
N ARG A 56 15.64 9.67 7.71
CA ARG A 56 15.76 9.04 6.40
C ARG A 56 16.04 7.55 6.59
N SER A 57 15.30 6.72 5.88
CA SER A 57 15.48 5.27 5.88
C SER A 57 15.70 4.81 4.46
N ALA A 58 16.81 4.12 4.19
CA ALA A 58 17.04 3.52 2.89
C ALA A 58 15.94 2.49 2.60
N LEU A 59 15.34 2.53 1.41
CA LEU A 59 14.29 1.60 0.99
C LEU A 59 14.85 0.38 0.25
N ASN A 60 16.08 0.47 -0.24
CA ASN A 60 16.74 -0.59 -1.01
C ASN A 60 18.05 -1.00 -0.35
N SER A 61 18.42 -2.27 -0.54
CA SER A 61 19.76 -2.80 -0.26
C SER A 61 20.34 -3.37 -1.56
N THR A 62 21.61 -3.10 -1.84
CA THR A 62 22.26 -3.62 -3.05
C THR A 62 22.96 -4.93 -2.74
N SER A 63 22.57 -6.00 -3.44
CA SER A 63 23.22 -7.31 -3.33
C SER A 63 24.64 -7.29 -3.93
N LEU A 64 25.44 -8.32 -3.64
CA LEU A 64 26.78 -8.50 -4.24
C LEU A 64 26.76 -8.55 -5.78
N SER A 65 25.64 -8.98 -6.37
CA SER A 65 25.43 -9.02 -7.82
C SER A 65 24.94 -7.68 -8.40
N GLY A 66 24.80 -6.62 -7.59
CA GLY A 66 24.36 -5.30 -8.02
C GLY A 66 22.85 -5.10 -8.09
N THR A 67 22.04 -6.14 -7.83
CA THR A 67 20.57 -6.01 -7.79
C THR A 67 20.12 -5.21 -6.57
N LYS A 68 19.28 -4.20 -6.79
CA LYS A 68 18.56 -3.48 -5.72
C LYS A 68 17.41 -4.34 -5.19
N VAL A 69 17.47 -4.68 -3.91
CA VAL A 69 16.45 -5.44 -3.20
C VAL A 69 15.68 -4.50 -2.28
N PRO A 70 14.38 -4.27 -2.53
CA PRO A 70 13.56 -3.39 -1.69
C PRO A 70 13.30 -4.02 -0.32
N LYS A 71 13.25 -3.18 0.71
CA LYS A 71 12.89 -3.57 2.09
C LYS A 71 11.41 -3.97 2.19
N VAL A 72 10.55 -3.38 1.36
CA VAL A 72 9.10 -3.68 1.27
C VAL A 72 8.73 -3.82 -0.20
N CYS A 73 8.23 -5.00 -0.59
CA CYS A 73 7.72 -5.25 -1.94
C CYS A 73 6.20 -5.00 -1.97
N LEU A 74 5.75 -4.13 -2.87
CA LEU A 74 4.31 -3.91 -3.08
C LEU A 74 3.76 -4.86 -4.16
N PRO A 75 2.49 -5.29 -4.03
CA PRO A 75 1.83 -6.05 -5.09
C PRO A 75 1.68 -5.23 -6.38
N ARG A 76 1.67 -5.93 -7.52
CA ARG A 76 1.45 -5.34 -8.86
C ARG A 76 0.03 -5.67 -9.38
N PHE A 77 -0.97 -5.52 -8.51
CA PHE A 77 -2.35 -5.75 -8.89
C PHE A 77 -2.84 -4.62 -9.80
N GLU A 78 -3.65 -4.97 -10.80
CA GLU A 78 -4.33 -4.02 -11.68
C GLU A 78 -5.78 -3.77 -11.23
N ASP A 79 -6.40 -4.74 -10.56
CA ASP A 79 -7.76 -4.62 -10.03
C ASP A 79 -7.78 -3.86 -8.69
N GLU A 80 -8.60 -2.81 -8.63
CA GLU A 80 -8.83 -2.03 -7.42
C GLU A 80 -9.49 -2.86 -6.30
N GLY A 81 -10.27 -3.88 -6.65
CA GLY A 81 -10.85 -4.82 -5.69
C GLY A 81 -9.77 -5.58 -4.91
N GLU A 82 -8.81 -6.18 -5.62
CA GLU A 82 -7.69 -6.87 -5.00
C GLU A 82 -6.74 -5.91 -4.25
N ILE A 83 -6.53 -4.69 -4.77
CA ILE A 83 -5.77 -3.65 -4.05
C ILE A 83 -6.43 -3.32 -2.71
N LEU A 84 -7.73 -2.99 -2.71
CA LEU A 84 -8.46 -2.61 -1.51
C LEU A 84 -8.49 -3.77 -0.50
N LYS A 85 -8.77 -4.98 -0.97
CA LYS A 85 -8.76 -6.19 -0.14
C LYS A 85 -7.41 -6.42 0.53
N TRP A 86 -6.31 -6.25 -0.21
CA TRP A 86 -4.96 -6.36 0.36
C TRP A 86 -4.66 -5.24 1.38
N LEU A 87 -5.02 -3.98 1.07
CA LEU A 87 -4.85 -2.84 1.97
C LEU A 87 -5.64 -3.00 3.27
N MET A 88 -6.80 -3.67 3.24
CA MET A 88 -7.62 -3.89 4.42
C MET A 88 -7.17 -5.09 5.27
N ARG A 89 -6.61 -6.13 4.66
CA ARG A 89 -6.27 -7.39 5.35
C ARG A 89 -4.81 -7.48 5.78
N GLU A 90 -3.89 -7.00 4.94
CA GLU A 90 -2.47 -7.31 5.08
C GLU A 90 -1.60 -6.06 5.11
N ASN A 91 -1.87 -5.08 4.24
CA ASN A 91 -1.24 -3.75 4.16
C ASN A 91 0.31 -3.73 4.26
N VAL A 92 0.90 -2.54 4.13
CA VAL A 92 2.32 -2.33 4.41
C VAL A 92 2.60 -2.38 5.92
N PRO A 93 3.82 -2.78 6.35
CA PRO A 93 4.22 -2.66 7.75
C PRO A 93 4.01 -1.24 8.28
N GLY A 94 3.62 -1.11 9.55
CA GLY A 94 3.32 0.18 10.17
C GLY A 94 1.99 0.80 9.75
N SER A 95 1.17 0.09 8.97
CA SER A 95 -0.20 0.51 8.63
C SER A 95 -1.22 -0.54 9.06
N PHE A 96 -2.40 -0.11 9.52
CA PHE A 96 -3.46 -1.01 9.94
C PHE A 96 -3.84 -2.00 8.81
N PRO A 97 -4.07 -3.29 9.09
CA PRO A 97 -4.16 -3.93 10.41
C PRO A 97 -2.82 -4.39 11.02
N PHE A 98 -1.69 -3.89 10.51
CA PHE A 98 -0.35 -4.17 11.01
C PHE A 98 0.07 -5.63 10.87
N THR A 99 -0.57 -6.37 9.95
CA THR A 99 -0.30 -7.80 9.70
C THR A 99 1.16 -8.04 9.33
N ALA A 100 1.74 -7.15 8.52
CA ALA A 100 3.16 -7.22 8.14
C ALA A 100 4.12 -6.62 9.18
N GLY A 101 3.62 -6.15 10.33
CA GLY A 101 4.38 -5.55 11.41
C GLY A 101 3.83 -4.20 11.86
N VAL A 102 4.11 -3.85 13.13
CA VAL A 102 3.61 -2.62 13.76
C VAL A 102 4.43 -1.36 13.42
N PHE A 103 5.65 -1.54 12.89
CA PHE A 103 6.53 -0.44 12.48
C PHE A 103 6.76 -0.49 10.97
N ALA A 104 6.94 0.69 10.35
CA ALA A 104 7.18 0.79 8.90
C ALA A 104 8.46 0.06 8.46
N PHE A 105 9.51 0.15 9.27
CA PHE A 105 10.78 -0.54 9.03
C PHE A 105 11.33 -1.11 10.34
N LYS A 106 12.16 -2.15 10.23
CA LYS A 106 12.96 -2.66 11.35
C LYS A 106 13.97 -1.60 11.78
N ARG A 107 14.38 -1.62 13.05
CA ARG A 107 15.46 -0.78 13.55
C ARG A 107 16.77 -1.20 12.90
N GLU A 108 17.59 -0.21 12.52
CA GLU A 108 18.91 -0.48 11.92
C GLU A 108 20.00 -0.71 12.98
N SER A 109 19.81 -0.18 14.20
CA SER A 109 20.82 -0.19 15.26
C SER A 109 20.65 -1.30 16.30
N GLU A 110 19.59 -2.11 16.22
CA GLU A 110 19.24 -3.08 17.26
C GLU A 110 18.59 -4.32 16.66
N ASP A 111 19.20 -5.47 16.91
CA ASP A 111 18.62 -6.77 16.58
C ASP A 111 17.51 -7.14 17.58
N PRO A 112 16.45 -7.83 17.15
CA PRO A 112 15.36 -8.23 18.04
C PRO A 112 15.76 -9.32 19.06
N THR A 113 17.02 -9.76 19.03
CA THR A 113 17.55 -10.83 19.87
C THR A 113 17.51 -10.44 21.34
N ARG A 114 16.83 -11.26 22.15
CA ARG A 114 16.86 -11.19 23.60
C ARG A 114 17.44 -12.48 24.16
N MET A 115 18.62 -12.38 24.76
CA MET A 115 19.20 -13.50 25.51
C MET A 115 18.49 -13.61 26.86
N PHE A 116 17.98 -14.79 27.18
CA PHE A 116 17.45 -15.10 28.52
C PHE A 116 18.63 -15.49 29.42
N ALA A 117 18.71 -14.86 30.60
CA ALA A 117 19.68 -15.15 31.66
C ALA A 117 18.94 -15.25 33.00
#